data_AF-A0A7U2RQR3-F1
#
_entry.id   AF-A0A7U2RQR3-F1
#
_cell.length_a   1.000
_cell.length_b   1.000
_cell.length_c   1.000
_cell.angle_alpha   90.00
_cell.angle_beta   90.00
_cell.angle_gamma   90.00
#
_symmetry.space_group_name_H-M   'P 1'
#
loop_
_entity.id
_entity.type
_entity.pdbx_description
1 polymer ?
#
loop_
_entity_poly.entity_id
_entity_poly.type
_entity_poly.pdbx_seq_one_letter_code
_entity_poly.pdbx_strand_id
1 'polypeptide(L)'
;MTNIGEKSKTNNVHLHIENAFKIIDAHLPDYYVDKVMQKLPEGSKVTKGQIRNIRNRVKKVEEKRIEIVNVLVEIALEYKKAIQKLEKLTT
;
A
#
# COMPACT_ATOMS: atom_id res chain seq x y z
N MET A 1 -10.48 19.12 -35.75
CA MET A 1 -10.16 19.59 -34.39
C MET A 1 -10.01 18.36 -33.51
N THR A 2 -8.81 18.14 -32.97
CA THR A 2 -8.44 16.93 -32.24
C THR A 2 -8.83 17.08 -30.77
N ASN A 3 -9.72 16.23 -30.27
CA ASN A 3 -10.11 16.19 -28.86
C ASN A 3 -9.00 15.53 -28.03
N ILE A 4 -8.20 16.34 -27.34
CA ILE A 4 -7.22 15.90 -26.34
C ILE A 4 -7.87 16.11 -24.97
N GLY A 5 -8.52 15.07 -24.44
CA GLY A 5 -9.36 15.21 -23.25
C GLY A 5 -9.33 14.04 -22.28
N GLU A 6 -8.29 13.20 -22.23
CA GLU A 6 -8.28 12.03 -21.32
C GLU A 6 -6.92 11.65 -20.69
N LYS A 7 -5.91 12.55 -20.68
CA LYS A 7 -4.60 12.22 -20.08
C LYS A 7 -4.41 12.61 -18.61
N SER A 8 -5.32 13.41 -18.02
CA SER A 8 -5.09 13.97 -16.68
C SER A 8 -5.42 13.02 -15.51
N LYS A 9 -6.47 12.18 -15.63
CA LYS A 9 -6.87 11.27 -14.55
C LYS A 9 -5.83 10.17 -14.28
N THR A 10 -5.23 9.61 -15.32
CA THR A 10 -4.26 8.50 -15.21
C THR A 10 -2.98 8.92 -14.48
N ASN A 11 -2.50 10.15 -14.70
CA ASN A 11 -1.30 10.67 -14.04
C ASN A 11 -1.50 10.89 -12.54
N ASN A 12 -2.70 11.31 -12.12
CA ASN A 12 -3.00 11.53 -10.71
C ASN A 12 -2.98 10.21 -9.91
N VAL A 13 -3.61 9.16 -10.45
CA VAL A 13 -3.62 7.83 -9.81
C VAL A 13 -2.20 7.27 -9.68
N HIS A 14 -1.34 7.48 -10.68
CA HIS A 14 0.06 7.03 -10.63
C HIS A 14 0.87 7.73 -9.54
N LEU A 15 0.72 9.06 -9.41
CA LEU A 15 1.37 9.85 -8.35
C LEU A 15 0.92 9.42 -6.94
N HIS A 16 -0.35 9.06 -6.75
CA HIS A 16 -0.85 8.56 -5.46
C HIS A 16 -0.26 7.20 -5.10
N ILE A 17 -0.11 6.31 -6.10
CA ILE A 17 0.48 4.99 -5.90
C ILE A 17 1.98 5.10 -5.55
N GLU A 18 2.73 5.99 -6.20
CA GLU A 18 4.14 6.21 -5.85
C GLU A 18 4.32 6.71 -4.42
N ASN A 19 3.50 7.67 -3.99
CA ASN A 19 3.53 8.19 -2.63
C ASN A 19 3.13 7.12 -1.60
N ALA A 20 2.14 6.28 -1.93
CA ALA A 20 1.79 5.13 -1.11
C ALA A 20 2.99 4.20 -0.92
N PHE A 21 3.70 3.86 -1.99
CA PHE A 21 4.88 3.00 -1.86
C PHE A 21 6.04 3.64 -1.10
N LYS A 22 6.25 4.97 -1.17
CA LYS A 22 7.24 5.64 -0.32
C LYS A 22 6.96 5.43 1.17
N ILE A 23 5.69 5.49 1.57
CA ILE A 23 5.29 5.24 2.97
C ILE A 23 5.52 3.77 3.34
N ILE A 24 5.14 2.86 2.44
CA ILE A 24 5.34 1.42 2.63
C ILE A 24 6.84 1.11 2.79
N ASP A 25 7.69 1.62 1.91
CA ASP A 25 9.13 1.34 1.95
C ASP A 25 9.81 1.90 3.21
N ALA A 26 9.30 2.99 3.77
CA ALA A 26 9.87 3.63 4.97
C ALA A 26 9.39 3.04 6.30
N HIS A 27 8.15 2.55 6.37
CA HIS A 27 7.49 2.26 7.64
C HIS A 27 6.77 0.91 7.71
N LEU A 28 6.85 0.07 6.69
CA LEU A 28 6.23 -1.25 6.74
C LEU A 28 7.04 -2.21 7.63
N PRO A 29 6.41 -2.87 8.63
CA PRO A 29 7.09 -3.84 9.49
C PRO A 29 7.35 -5.17 8.75
N ASP A 30 8.37 -5.94 9.14
CA ASP A 30 8.72 -7.20 8.46
C ASP A 30 7.61 -8.27 8.47
N TYR A 31 6.79 -8.29 9.52
CA TYR A 31 5.65 -9.19 9.69
C TYR A 31 4.35 -8.70 9.02
N TYR A 32 4.45 -7.75 8.07
CA TYR A 32 3.30 -7.14 7.41
C TYR A 32 2.38 -8.12 6.70
N VAL A 33 2.90 -9.20 6.13
CA VAL A 33 2.13 -10.11 5.28
C VAL A 33 0.94 -10.71 6.03
N ASP A 34 1.15 -11.13 7.28
CA ASP A 34 0.09 -11.71 8.10
C ASP A 34 -0.93 -10.65 8.53
N LYS A 35 -0.47 -9.43 8.85
CA LYS A 35 -1.36 -8.30 9.15
C LYS A 35 -2.22 -7.89 7.95
N VAL A 36 -1.66 -7.91 6.74
CA VAL A 36 -2.42 -7.64 5.50
C VAL A 36 -3.50 -8.68 5.33
N MET A 37 -3.19 -9.97 5.52
CA MET A 37 -4.20 -11.04 5.42
C MET A 37 -5.35 -10.90 6.43
N GLN A 38 -5.06 -10.41 7.64
CA GLN A 38 -6.09 -10.18 8.66
C GLN A 38 -7.00 -8.98 8.36
N LYS A 39 -6.47 -7.96 7.68
CA LYS A 39 -7.22 -6.73 7.35
C LYS A 39 -7.98 -6.80 6.03
N LEU A 40 -7.64 -7.75 5.16
CA LEU A 40 -8.37 -7.95 3.93
C LEU A 40 -9.76 -8.55 4.21
N PRO A 41 -10.79 -8.17 3.42
CA PRO A 41 -12.15 -8.65 3.65
C PRO A 41 -12.25 -10.17 3.54
N GLU A 42 -13.09 -10.79 4.36
CA GLU A 42 -13.33 -12.24 4.30
C GLU A 42 -13.79 -12.66 2.89
N GLY A 43 -13.18 -13.72 2.36
CA GLY A 43 -13.42 -14.18 0.98
C GLY A 43 -12.50 -13.56 -0.07
N SER A 44 -11.62 -12.62 0.30
CA SER A 44 -10.57 -12.15 -0.60
C SER A 44 -9.59 -13.28 -0.94
N LYS A 45 -9.57 -13.69 -2.22
CA LYS A 45 -8.68 -14.73 -2.76
C LYS A 45 -7.25 -14.20 -2.96
N VAL A 46 -6.69 -13.58 -1.93
CA VAL A 46 -5.35 -12.99 -1.94
C VAL A 46 -4.39 -13.91 -1.20
N THR A 47 -3.30 -14.27 -1.87
CA THR A 47 -2.24 -15.12 -1.32
C THR A 47 -1.11 -14.27 -0.76
N LYS A 48 -0.34 -14.83 0.20
CA LYS A 48 0.90 -14.21 0.71
C LYS A 48 1.87 -13.81 -0.41
N GLY A 49 1.98 -14.64 -1.45
CA GLY A 49 2.82 -14.36 -2.61
C GLY A 49 2.35 -13.13 -3.39
N GLN A 50 1.04 -12.94 -3.57
CA GLN A 50 0.49 -11.75 -4.23
C GLN A 50 0.78 -10.48 -3.43
N ILE A 51 0.68 -10.51 -2.10
CA ILE A 51 1.01 -9.38 -1.23
C ILE A 51 2.47 -8.97 -1.41
N ARG A 52 3.41 -9.94 -1.36
CA ARG A 52 4.85 -9.70 -1.57
C ARG A 52 5.14 -9.16 -2.96
N ASN A 53 4.48 -9.70 -3.99
CA ASN A 53 4.66 -9.25 -5.37
C ASN A 53 4.20 -7.80 -5.56
N ILE A 54 3.09 -7.41 -4.91
CA ILE A 54 2.59 -6.03 -4.93
C ILE A 54 3.55 -5.11 -4.18
N ARG A 55 4.00 -5.49 -2.97
CA ARG A 55 5.00 -4.72 -2.22
C ARG A 55 6.27 -4.49 -3.04
N ASN A 56 6.79 -5.55 -3.67
CA ASN A 56 7.99 -5.50 -4.49
C ASN A 56 7.76 -4.92 -5.89
N ARG A 57 6.53 -4.48 -6.20
CA ARG A 57 6.14 -3.92 -7.50
C ARG A 57 6.48 -4.84 -8.69
N VAL A 58 6.53 -6.16 -8.46
CA VAL A 58 6.91 -7.19 -9.44
C VAL A 58 5.86 -7.32 -10.55
N LYS A 59 4.60 -7.03 -10.22
CA LYS A 59 3.51 -6.93 -11.18
C LYS A 59 2.96 -5.51 -11.18
N LYS A 60 2.55 -5.02 -12.35
CA LYS A 60 1.74 -3.78 -12.43
C LYS A 60 0.54 -3.95 -11.50
N VAL A 61 0.35 -2.97 -10.61
CA VAL A 61 -0.81 -2.94 -9.73
C VAL A 61 -2.02 -2.69 -10.64
N GLU A 62 -2.75 -3.76 -10.95
CA GLU A 62 -4.06 -3.65 -11.57
C GLU A 62 -5.01 -2.93 -10.61
N GLU A 63 -5.99 -2.17 -11.12
CA GLU A 63 -6.96 -1.43 -10.29
C GLU A 63 -7.63 -2.31 -9.23
N LYS A 64 -7.86 -3.59 -9.55
CA LYS A 64 -8.42 -4.61 -8.64
C LYS A 64 -7.52 -4.98 -7.45
N ARG A 65 -6.30 -4.44 -7.39
CA ARG A 65 -5.30 -4.70 -6.34
C ARG A 65 -4.90 -3.45 -5.57
N ILE A 66 -5.56 -2.31 -5.85
CA ILE A 66 -5.39 -1.07 -5.09
C ILE A 66 -5.72 -1.29 -3.60
N GLU A 67 -6.70 -2.15 -3.30
CA GLU A 67 -7.06 -2.52 -1.93
C GLU A 67 -5.85 -3.04 -1.12
N ILE A 68 -4.99 -3.86 -1.74
CA ILE A 68 -3.79 -4.39 -1.06
C ILE A 68 -2.79 -3.27 -0.79
N VAL A 69 -2.65 -2.33 -1.73
CA VAL A 69 -1.78 -1.14 -1.54
C VAL A 69 -2.32 -0.28 -0.39
N ASN A 70 -3.63 -0.06 -0.33
CA ASN A 70 -4.25 0.70 0.76
C ASN A 70 -4.01 0.03 2.12
N VAL A 71 -4.23 -1.29 2.23
CA VAL A 71 -3.97 -2.03 3.47
C VAL A 71 -2.48 -1.97 3.86
N LEU A 72 -1.56 -2.07 2.89
CA LEU A 72 -0.12 -1.93 3.14
C LEU A 72 0.23 -0.54 3.70
N VAL A 73 -0.32 0.52 3.12
CA VAL A 73 -0.13 1.90 3.62
C VAL A 73 -0.68 2.04 5.04
N GLU A 74 -1.88 1.51 5.29
CA GLU A 74 -2.52 1.57 6.60
C GLU A 74 -1.66 0.91 7.68
N ILE A 75 -1.14 -0.29 7.42
CA ILE A 75 -0.25 -1.00 8.33
C ILE A 75 1.06 -0.22 8.56
N ALA A 76 1.64 0.35 7.51
CA ALA A 76 2.85 1.17 7.63
C ALA A 76 2.62 2.42 8.49
N LEU A 77 1.47 3.09 8.33
CA LEU A 77 1.11 4.25 9.14
C LEU A 77 0.81 3.89 10.60
N GLU A 78 0.14 2.77 10.84
CA GLU A 78 -0.08 2.26 12.20
C GLU A 78 1.24 1.92 12.89
N TYR A 79 2.14 1.26 12.18
CA TYR A 79 3.46 0.90 12.73
C TYR A 79 4.29 2.14 13.04
N LYS A 80 4.30 3.14 12.13
CA LYS A 80 4.92 4.44 12.39
C LYS A 80 4.38 5.10 13.65
N LYS A 81 3.05 5.16 13.80
CA LYS A 81 2.41 5.73 14.99
C LYS A 81 2.77 4.97 16.27
N ALA A 82 2.87 3.64 16.19
CA ALA A 82 3.26 2.81 17.32
C ALA A 82 4.71 3.10 17.75
N ILE A 83 5.65 3.18 16.80
CA ILE A 83 7.05 3.57 17.08
C ILE A 83 7.11 4.96 17.72
N GLN A 84 6.45 5.95 17.12
CA GLN A 84 6.42 7.31 17.67
C GLN A 84 5.85 7.37 19.09
N LYS A 85 4.89 6.50 19.42
CA LYS A 85 4.32 6.42 20.75
C LYS A 85 5.29 5.78 21.75
N LEU A 86 6.05 4.78 21.32
CA LEU A 86 7.10 4.15 22.12
C LEU A 86 8.24 5.14 22.41
N GLU A 87 8.72 5.87 21.39
CA GLU A 87 9.78 6.88 21.55
C GLU A 87 9.43 7.94 22.59
N LYS A 88 8.16 8.39 22.61
CA LYS A 88 7.65 9.36 23.61
C LYS A 88 7.51 8.80 25.02
N LEU A 89 7.46 7.47 25.18
CA LEU A 89 7.37 6.82 26.50
C LEU A 89 8.75 6.50 27.07
N THR A 90 9.76 6.38 26.21
CA THR A 90 11.14 6.07 26.57
C THR A 90 12.06 7.31 26.66
N THR A 91 11.53 8.49 26.32
CA THR A 91 12.22 9.80 26.44
C THR A 91 11.57 10.61 27.54
#